data_AF-A0A800DBT3-F1
#
_entry.id   AF-A0A800DBT3-F1
#
_cell.length_a   1.000
_cell.length_b   1.000
_cell.length_c   1.000
_cell.angle_alpha   90.00
_cell.angle_beta   90.00
_cell.angle_gamma   90.00
#
_symmetry.space_group_name_H-M   'P 1'
#
loop_
_entity.id
_entity.type
_entity.pdbx_description
1 polymer ?
#
loop_
_entity_poly.entity_id
_entity_poly.type
_entity_poly.pdbx_seq_one_letter_code
_entity_poly.pdbx_strand_id
1 'polypeptide(L)'
;MTQIIATIGPATHTPEKIKKIVAAGANFFRLNFSHGSHQWHQETIQLLRKISPSTPIILDTKGPEMRTGDMPSHTSEISVEDGEILTLVLSENLVDIS
;
A
#
# COMPACT_ATOMS: atom_id res chain seq x y z
N MET A 1 14.09 24.53 -1.86
CA MET A 1 12.66 24.48 -2.24
C MET A 1 12.16 23.09 -1.90
N THR A 2 11.01 22.96 -1.23
CA THR A 2 10.45 21.64 -0.85
C THR A 2 9.85 20.94 -2.07
N GLN A 3 9.96 19.62 -2.13
CA GLN A 3 9.32 18.78 -3.14
C GLN A 3 8.24 17.90 -2.48
N ILE A 4 7.14 17.66 -3.19
CA ILE A 4 5.99 16.89 -2.73
C ILE A 4 5.87 15.59 -3.53
N ILE A 5 5.83 14.46 -2.83
CA ILE A 5 5.63 13.13 -3.41
C ILE A 5 4.26 12.62 -2.98
N ALA A 6 3.39 12.29 -3.93
CA ALA A 6 2.05 11.75 -3.66
C ALA A 6 2.00 10.25 -3.94
N THR A 7 1.65 9.44 -2.93
CA THR A 7 1.41 8.00 -3.13
C THR A 7 0.06 7.81 -3.81
N ILE A 8 0.04 7.10 -4.94
CA ILE A 8 -1.19 6.81 -5.67
C ILE A 8 -1.70 5.43 -5.26
N GLY A 9 -2.94 5.38 -4.78
CA GLY A 9 -3.66 4.16 -4.42
C GLY A 9 -5.08 4.12 -4.98
N PRO A 10 -5.88 3.08 -4.65
CA PRO A 10 -7.25 2.92 -5.13
C PRO A 10 -8.14 4.15 -4.86
N ALA A 11 -7.96 4.79 -3.71
CA ALA A 11 -8.71 5.98 -3.34
C ALA A 11 -8.42 7.21 -4.22
N THR A 12 -7.30 7.22 -4.95
CA THR A 12 -6.83 8.36 -5.76
C THR A 12 -6.65 8.03 -7.24
N HIS A 13 -6.92 6.79 -7.65
CA HIS A 13 -6.73 6.27 -9.01
C HIS A 13 -7.90 6.66 -9.95
N THR A 14 -8.29 7.93 -9.98
CA THR A 14 -9.24 8.44 -10.99
C THR A 14 -8.68 9.69 -11.67
N PRO A 15 -9.07 9.97 -12.93
CA PRO A 15 -8.54 11.12 -13.64
C PRO A 15 -8.72 12.45 -12.91
N GLU A 16 -9.89 12.64 -12.29
CA GLU A 16 -10.26 13.86 -11.58
C GLU A 16 -9.41 14.03 -10.32
N LYS A 17 -9.18 12.94 -9.58
CA LYS A 17 -8.38 12.96 -8.34
C LYS A 17 -6.91 13.19 -8.65
N ILE A 18 -6.37 12.56 -9.69
CA ILE A 18 -4.99 12.80 -10.13
C ILE A 18 -4.79 14.26 -10.54
N LYS A 19 -5.72 14.85 -11.30
CA LYS A 19 -5.66 16.28 -11.65
C LYS A 19 -5.65 17.17 -10.41
N LYS A 20 -6.48 16.86 -9.41
CA LYS A 20 -6.48 17.59 -8.13
C LYS A 20 -5.15 17.47 -7.38
N ILE A 21 -4.54 16.28 -7.38
CA ILE A 21 -3.23 16.05 -6.75
C ILE A 21 -2.13 16.89 -7.43
N VAL A 22 -2.12 16.93 -8.76
CA VAL A 22 -1.18 17.78 -9.52
C VAL A 22 -1.42 19.26 -9.22
N ALA A 23 -2.68 19.70 -9.24
CA ALA A 23 -3.05 21.09 -8.94
C ALA A 23 -2.70 21.51 -7.50
N ALA A 24 -2.73 20.56 -6.56
CA ALA A 24 -2.31 20.77 -5.18
C ALA A 24 -0.77 20.86 -4.99
N GLY A 25 0.00 20.65 -6.06
CA GLY A 25 1.46 20.87 -6.06
C GLY A 25 2.32 19.61 -5.96
N ALA A 26 1.76 18.41 -6.19
CA ALA A 26 2.58 17.19 -6.24
C ALA A 26 3.61 17.26 -7.38
N ASN A 27 4.88 16.98 -7.05
CA ASN A 27 6.01 16.99 -7.98
C ASN A 27 6.35 15.58 -8.49
N PHE A 28 5.99 14.54 -7.73
CA PHE A 28 6.26 13.14 -8.06
C PHE A 28 5.06 12.27 -7.67
N PHE A 29 4.86 11.18 -8.40
CA PHE A 29 3.96 10.11 -8.00
C PHE A 29 4.75 8.92 -7.45
N ARG A 30 4.30 8.33 -6.35
CA ARG A 30 4.85 7.11 -5.76
C ARG A 30 3.86 5.96 -5.94
N LEU A 31 4.34 4.83 -6.46
CA LEU A 31 3.62 3.56 -6.48
C LEU A 31 4.29 2.60 -5.50
N ASN A 32 3.56 2.20 -4.47
CA ASN A 32 4.06 1.28 -3.45
C ASN A 32 3.81 -0.17 -3.90
N PHE A 33 4.88 -0.92 -4.18
CA PHE A 33 4.79 -2.30 -4.67
C PHE A 33 4.56 -3.33 -3.55
N SER A 34 4.47 -2.90 -2.30
CA SER A 34 4.04 -3.77 -1.20
C SER A 34 2.58 -4.21 -1.34
N HIS A 35 1.80 -3.50 -2.16
CA HIS A 35 0.38 -3.78 -2.42
C HIS A 35 0.06 -3.68 -3.91
N GLY A 36 -1.03 -4.31 -4.33
CA GLY A 36 -1.51 -4.28 -5.71
C GLY A 36 -0.77 -5.25 -6.64
N SER A 37 -1.44 -5.60 -7.74
CA SER A 37 -0.86 -6.48 -8.77
C SER A 37 -0.03 -5.68 -9.77
N HIS A 38 0.84 -6.35 -10.52
CA HIS A 38 1.57 -5.75 -11.65
C HIS A 38 0.62 -5.09 -12.66
N GLN A 39 -0.52 -5.74 -12.95
CA GLN A 39 -1.54 -5.20 -13.85
C GLN A 39 -2.10 -3.88 -13.33
N TRP A 40 -2.47 -3.81 -12.04
CA TRP A 40 -3.00 -2.59 -11.44
C TRP A 40 -1.99 -1.44 -11.50
N HIS A 41 -0.71 -1.72 -11.22
CA HIS A 41 0.35 -0.72 -11.33
C HIS A 41 0.56 -0.26 -12.79
N GLN A 42 0.48 -1.18 -13.76
CA GLN A 42 0.58 -0.83 -15.18
C GLN A 42 -0.55 0.10 -15.62
N GLU A 43 -1.80 -0.21 -15.29
CA GLU A 43 -2.96 0.62 -15.57
C GLU A 43 -2.81 2.01 -14.93
N THR A 44 -2.31 2.04 -13.69
CA THR A 44 -2.01 3.29 -12.97
C THR A 44 -0.96 4.12 -13.69
N ILE A 45 0.15 3.53 -14.12
CA ILE A 45 1.21 4.23 -14.85
C ILE A 45 0.66 4.82 -16.15
N GLN A 46 -0.14 4.06 -16.91
CA GLN A 46 -0.75 4.53 -18.15
C GLN A 46 -1.66 5.73 -17.90
N LEU A 47 -2.48 5.68 -16.85
CA LEU A 47 -3.36 6.77 -16.46
C LEU A 47 -2.58 8.03 -16.06
N LEU A 48 -1.55 7.88 -15.22
CA LEU A 48 -0.69 8.98 -14.79
C LEU A 48 0.03 9.62 -15.98
N ARG A 49 0.56 8.83 -16.91
CA ARG A 49 1.21 9.34 -18.12
C ARG A 49 0.25 10.04 -19.06
N LYS A 50 -1.02 9.62 -19.12
CA LYS A 50 -2.06 10.30 -19.90
C LYS A 50 -2.41 11.68 -19.32
N ILE A 51 -2.43 11.82 -17.99
CA ILE A 51 -2.89 13.03 -17.31
C ILE A 51 -1.76 14.02 -17.06
N SER A 52 -0.59 13.52 -16.67
CA SER A 52 0.58 14.32 -16.31
C SER A 52 1.85 13.67 -16.87
N PRO A 53 2.09 13.82 -18.20
CA PRO A 53 3.15 13.10 -18.90
C PRO A 53 4.54 13.33 -18.33
N SER A 54 4.83 14.56 -17.88
CA SER A 54 6.13 15.02 -17.40
C SER A 54 6.39 14.76 -15.92
N THR A 55 5.38 14.42 -15.13
CA THR A 55 5.56 14.16 -13.69
C THR A 55 6.31 12.83 -13.50
N PRO A 56 7.46 12.79 -12.82
CA PRO A 56 8.18 11.55 -12.61
C PRO A 56 7.40 10.58 -11.72
N ILE A 57 7.60 9.28 -11.96
CA ILE A 57 6.97 8.20 -11.20
C ILE A 57 8.07 7.43 -10.49
N ILE A 58 7.93 7.27 -9.18
CA ILE A 58 8.80 6.52 -8.29
C ILE A 58 8.16 5.16 -8.04
N LEU A 59 8.89 4.11 -8.34
CA LEU A 59 8.51 2.74 -7.98
C LEU A 59 9.18 2.43 -6.64
N ASP A 60 8.38 2.27 -5.60
CA ASP A 60 8.86 1.96 -4.27
C ASP A 60 8.80 0.45 -4.04
N THR A 61 9.97 -0.15 -3.91
CA THR A 61 10.13 -1.59 -3.75
C THR A 61 9.73 -2.04 -2.34
N LYS A 62 9.06 -3.19 -2.26
CA LYS A 62 8.62 -3.80 -1.00
C LYS A 62 9.73 -3.95 0.06
N GLY A 63 10.92 -4.37 -0.36
CA GLY A 63 12.03 -4.70 0.55
C GLY A 63 11.76 -5.94 1.42
N PRO A 64 12.70 -6.30 2.31
CA PRO A 64 12.47 -7.33 3.32
C PRO A 64 11.51 -6.82 4.40
N GLU A 65 10.42 -7.56 4.65
CA GLU A 65 9.42 -7.24 5.67
C GLU A 65 8.97 -8.53 6.39
N MET A 66 8.60 -8.39 7.66
CA MET A 66 7.88 -9.44 8.40
C MET A 66 6.41 -9.06 8.46
N ARG A 67 5.53 -9.99 8.08
CA ARG A 67 4.08 -9.88 8.24
C ARG A 67 3.58 -11.04 9.10
N THR A 68 2.57 -10.77 9.90
CA THR A 68 1.79 -11.83 10.57
C THR A 68 0.96 -12.59 9.54
N GLY A 69 0.50 -13.79 9.92
CA GLY A 69 -0.43 -14.57 9.11
C GLY A 69 -1.84 -13.98 9.08
N ASP A 70 -2.72 -14.68 8.37
CA ASP A 70 -4.14 -14.31 8.28
C ASP A 70 -4.86 -14.56 9.61
N MET A 71 -5.87 -13.73 9.87
CA MET A 71 -6.78 -13.92 11.00
C MET A 71 -7.71 -15.12 10.75
N PRO A 72 -8.17 -15.81 11.81
CA PRO A 72 -9.20 -16.83 11.67
C PRO A 72 -10.45 -16.28 10.97
N SER A 73 -11.11 -17.09 10.14
CA SER A 73 -12.21 -16.65 9.26
C SER A 73 -13.40 -15.98 9.95
N HIS A 74 -13.56 -16.18 11.27
CA HIS A 74 -14.65 -15.67 12.07
C HIS A 74 -14.35 -14.32 12.74
N THR A 75 -13.13 -13.79 12.61
CA THR A 75 -12.78 -12.48 13.17
C THR A 75 -11.80 -11.71 12.28
N SER A 76 -11.93 -10.39 12.23
CA SER A 76 -10.95 -9.50 11.59
C SER A 76 -9.89 -9.00 12.56
N GLU A 77 -10.10 -9.15 13.88
CA GLU A 77 -9.30 -8.53 14.93
C GLU A 77 -9.24 -9.42 16.18
N ILE A 78 -8.19 -9.28 16.99
CA ILE A 78 -8.10 -9.86 18.34
C ILE A 78 -7.91 -8.72 19.33
N SER A 79 -8.73 -8.69 20.38
CA SER A 79 -8.53 -7.79 21.52
C SER A 79 -7.49 -8.38 22.45
N VAL A 80 -6.55 -7.56 22.92
CA VAL A 80 -5.48 -7.95 23.83
C VAL A 80 -5.51 -7.04 25.04
N GLU A 81 -5.46 -7.62 26.24
CA GLU A 81 -5.46 -6.86 27.50
C GLU A 81 -4.06 -6.62 28.06
N ASP A 82 -3.93 -5.65 28.97
CA ASP A 82 -2.67 -5.39 29.65
C ASP A 82 -2.24 -6.60 30.48
N GLY A 83 -1.00 -7.05 30.30
CA GLY A 83 -0.46 -8.25 30.93
C GLY A 83 -0.75 -9.57 30.22
N GLU A 84 -1.50 -9.57 29.11
CA GLU A 84 -1.76 -10.76 28.32
C GLU A 84 -0.50 -11.21 27.54
N ILE A 85 -0.21 -12.52 27.58
CA ILE A 85 0.97 -13.10 26.92
C ILE A 85 0.57 -13.62 25.54
N LEU A 86 1.13 -13.01 24.50
CA LEU A 86 1.03 -13.50 23.13
C LEU A 86 2.29 -14.28 22.73
N THR A 87 2.11 -15.45 22.13
CA THR A 87 3.21 -16.27 21.61
C THR A 87 3.25 -16.17 20.08
N LEU A 88 4.36 -15.68 19.54
CA LEU A 88 4.60 -15.66 18.10
C LEU A 88 5.32 -16.94 17.68
N VAL A 89 4.72 -17.71 16.78
CA VAL A 89 5.28 -18.97 16.29
C VAL A 89 5.67 -18.88 14.82
N LEU A 90 6.79 -19.49 14.47
CA LEU A 90 7.20 -19.73 13.09
C LEU A 90 6.59 -21.07 12.65
N SER A 91 5.31 -21.08 12.31
CA SER A 91 4.61 -22.28 11.82
C SER A 91 3.76 -21.92 10.62
N GLU A 92 3.79 -22.75 9.57
CA GLU A 92 2.91 -22.63 8.40
C GLU A 92 1.47 -23.08 8.71
N ASN A 93 1.28 -23.79 9.83
CA ASN A 93 -0.02 -24.20 10.33
C ASN A 93 -0.36 -23.39 11.58
N LEU A 94 -1.53 -22.75 11.59
CA LEU A 94 -2.13 -22.23 12.82
C LEU A 94 -2.42 -23.45 13.71
N VAL A 95 -1.49 -23.79 14.59
CA VAL A 95 -1.71 -24.77 15.64
C VAL A 95 -2.47 -24.03 16.73
N ASP A 96 -3.69 -24.45 17.00
CA ASP A 96 -4.42 -24.00 18.18
C ASP A 96 -3.62 -24.48 19.39
N ILE A 97 -2.87 -23.57 20.01
CA ILE A 97 -2.05 -23.87 21.20
C ILE A 97 -2.99 -23.72 22.42
N SER A 98 -4.01 -24.57 22.46
CA SER A 98 -4.84 -24.77 23.66
C SER A 98 -4.09 -25.56 24.71
#